data_AF-A0A538J2I2-F1
#
_entry.id   AF-A0A538J2I2-F1
#
_cell.length_a   1.000
_cell.length_b   1.000
_cell.length_c   1.000
_cell.angle_alpha   90.00
_cell.angle_beta   90.00
_cell.angle_gamma   90.00
#
_symmetry.space_group_name_H-M   'P 1'
#
loop_
_entity.id
_entity.type
_entity.pdbx_description
1 polymer ?
#
loop_
_entity_poly.entity_id
_entity_poly.type
_entity_poly.pdbx_seq_one_letter_code
_entity_poly.pdbx_strand_id
1 'polypeptide(L)'
;MQTSVSPELSVRRGREAVEFYTAAFGAVEVYRVAGTDEHPDVVSQLSVGDTFFWVSDESPPNRNFSPESLGGSTVRLLLVVEDPRAVVERAVALGATELAPVEEQHRWLLGRI
;
A
#
# COMPACT_ATOMS: atom_id res chain seq x y z
N MET A 1 -7.99 -23.28 11.10
CA MET A 1 -7.77 -22.16 10.17
C MET A 1 -8.72 -21.05 10.58
N GLN A 2 -8.22 -19.83 10.81
CA GLN A 2 -9.06 -18.67 11.12
C GLN A 2 -9.41 -17.96 9.81
N THR A 3 -10.68 -17.63 9.61
CA THR A 3 -11.12 -16.83 8.45
C THR A 3 -10.59 -15.40 8.59
N SER A 4 -10.01 -14.87 7.51
CA SER A 4 -9.52 -13.48 7.45
C SER A 4 -9.85 -12.86 6.09
N VAL A 5 -9.83 -11.53 6.04
CA VAL A 5 -9.95 -10.72 4.82
C VAL A 5 -8.77 -9.74 4.82
N SER A 6 -8.11 -9.60 3.67
CA SER A 6 -6.97 -8.71 3.47
C SER A 6 -7.12 -8.02 2.11
N PRO A 7 -6.81 -6.72 2.00
CA PRO A 7 -6.84 -6.05 0.70
C PRO A 7 -5.67 -6.51 -0.18
N GLU A 8 -5.91 -6.55 -1.48
CA GLU A 8 -4.88 -6.68 -2.51
C GLU A 8 -4.86 -5.39 -3.34
N LEU A 9 -3.69 -4.79 -3.47
CA LEU A 9 -3.48 -3.51 -4.15
C LEU A 9 -2.89 -3.75 -5.52
N SER A 10 -3.69 -3.49 -6.55
CA SER A 10 -3.25 -3.54 -7.95
C SER A 10 -2.53 -2.24 -8.32
N VAL A 11 -1.30 -2.31 -8.83
CA VAL A 11 -0.45 -1.16 -9.14
C VAL A 11 0.24 -1.33 -10.50
N ARG A 12 0.74 -0.26 -11.14
CA ARG A 12 1.50 -0.37 -12.41
C ARG A 12 2.98 -0.71 -12.27
N ARG A 13 3.50 -0.59 -11.06
CA ARG A 13 4.93 -0.60 -10.73
C ARG A 13 5.10 -1.35 -9.42
N GLY A 14 4.85 -2.66 -9.43
CA GLY A 14 4.70 -3.44 -8.21
C GLY A 14 5.97 -3.53 -7.39
N ARG A 15 7.14 -3.69 -8.03
CA ARG A 15 8.45 -3.71 -7.33
C ARG A 15 8.69 -2.40 -6.58
N GLU A 16 8.47 -1.27 -7.24
CA GLU A 16 8.63 0.06 -6.66
C GLU A 16 7.57 0.36 -5.59
N ALA A 17 6.35 -0.14 -5.76
CA ALA A 17 5.30 -0.02 -4.75
C ALA A 17 5.68 -0.80 -3.47
N VAL A 18 6.21 -2.01 -3.60
CA VAL A 18 6.72 -2.78 -2.45
C VAL A 18 7.83 -2.02 -1.73
N GLU A 19 8.81 -1.49 -2.46
CA GLU A 19 9.89 -0.69 -1.89
C GLU A 19 9.37 0.57 -1.18
N PHE A 20 8.40 1.27 -1.80
CA PHE A 20 7.74 2.42 -1.21
C PHE A 20 7.04 2.05 0.10
N TYR A 21 6.25 0.99 0.15
CA TYR A 21 5.54 0.61 1.38
C TYR A 21 6.49 0.15 2.49
N THR A 22 7.57 -0.55 2.14
CA THR A 22 8.63 -0.89 3.10
C THR A 22 9.28 0.36 3.68
N ALA A 23 9.66 1.31 2.83
CA ALA A 23 10.31 2.54 3.27
C ALA A 23 9.35 3.47 4.03
N ALA A 24 8.17 3.75 3.48
CA ALA A 24 7.21 4.71 4.02
C ALA A 24 6.53 4.19 5.28
N PHE A 25 5.95 2.98 5.23
CA PHE A 25 5.09 2.45 6.29
C PHE A 25 5.84 1.53 7.25
N GLY A 26 7.13 1.26 7.00
CA GLY A 26 7.88 0.25 7.75
C GLY A 26 7.37 -1.16 7.46
N ALA A 27 6.80 -1.39 6.27
CA ALA A 27 6.25 -2.69 5.91
C ALA A 27 7.37 -3.73 5.72
N VAL A 28 7.12 -4.95 6.19
CA VAL A 28 8.00 -6.10 5.98
C VAL A 28 7.42 -6.96 4.88
N GLU A 29 8.23 -7.27 3.88
CA GLU A 29 7.84 -8.25 2.85
C GLU A 29 7.99 -9.66 3.40
N VAL A 30 6.87 -10.37 3.54
CA VAL A 30 6.84 -11.71 4.14
C VAL A 30 6.74 -12.81 3.09
N TYR A 31 6.31 -12.46 1.88
CA TYR A 31 6.18 -13.38 0.75
C TYR A 31 6.28 -12.62 -0.57
N ARG A 32 6.92 -13.23 -1.57
CA ARG A 32 7.03 -12.68 -2.93
C ARG A 32 6.95 -13.80 -3.97
N VAL A 33 6.26 -13.53 -5.07
CA VAL A 33 6.30 -14.28 -6.32
C VAL A 33 6.74 -13.34 -7.43
N ALA A 34 7.64 -13.83 -8.29
CA ALA A 34 8.20 -13.07 -9.40
C ALA A 34 8.83 -11.73 -8.94
N GLY A 35 8.72 -10.64 -9.70
CA GLY A 35 9.47 -9.41 -9.46
C GLY A 35 10.98 -9.52 -9.75
N THR A 36 11.37 -10.38 -10.69
CA THR A 36 12.75 -10.48 -11.23
C THR A 36 12.84 -9.84 -12.60
N ASP A 37 14.05 -9.74 -13.17
CA ASP A 37 14.20 -9.15 -14.51
C ASP A 37 13.59 -10.04 -15.61
N GLU A 38 13.51 -11.35 -15.39
CA GLU A 38 12.84 -12.30 -16.29
C GLU A 38 11.32 -12.34 -16.10
N HIS A 39 10.83 -12.05 -14.88
CA HIS A 39 9.41 -12.04 -14.52
C HIS A 39 9.11 -10.75 -13.74
N PRO A 40 8.90 -9.62 -14.43
CA PRO A 40 8.88 -8.29 -13.80
C PRO A 40 7.66 -8.07 -12.89
N ASP A 41 6.52 -8.64 -13.24
CA ASP A 41 5.28 -8.52 -12.49
C ASP A 41 5.44 -9.21 -11.12
N VAL A 42 5.17 -8.49 -10.04
CA VAL A 42 5.28 -9.02 -8.68
C VAL A 42 3.90 -9.34 -8.11
N VAL A 43 3.86 -10.36 -7.26
CA VAL A 43 2.81 -10.54 -6.25
C VAL A 43 3.48 -10.68 -4.90
N SER A 44 3.31 -9.71 -4.02
CA SER A 44 3.96 -9.66 -2.72
C SER A 44 2.95 -9.51 -1.59
N GLN A 45 3.19 -10.23 -0.50
CA GLN A 45 2.51 -10.00 0.76
C GLN A 45 3.39 -9.14 1.65
N LEU A 46 2.82 -8.05 2.16
CA LEU A 46 3.46 -7.12 3.07
C LEU A 46 2.74 -7.14 4.42
N SER A 47 3.50 -6.93 5.49
CA SER A 47 2.96 -6.74 6.84
C SER A 47 3.38 -5.41 7.45
N VAL A 48 2.47 -4.77 8.18
CA VAL A 48 2.77 -3.62 9.05
C VAL A 48 2.22 -3.96 10.44
N GLY A 49 3.12 -4.19 11.39
CA GLY A 49 2.77 -4.84 12.66
C GLY A 49 2.13 -6.21 12.42
N ASP A 50 0.96 -6.44 13.00
CA ASP A 50 0.21 -7.70 12.89
C ASP A 50 -0.83 -7.70 11.74
N THR A 51 -0.82 -6.67 10.89
CA THR A 51 -1.74 -6.54 9.76
C THR A 51 -1.05 -6.87 8.44
N PHE A 52 -1.80 -7.44 7.49
CA PHE A 52 -1.29 -7.90 6.21
C PHE A 52 -2.09 -7.32 5.05
N PHE A 53 -1.40 -7.02 3.96
CA PHE A 53 -1.99 -6.67 2.66
C PHE A 53 -1.14 -7.24 1.53
N TRP A 54 -1.74 -7.36 0.35
CA TRP A 54 -1.07 -7.82 -0.85
C TRP A 54 -0.85 -6.67 -1.82
N VAL A 55 0.20 -6.75 -2.61
CA VAL A 55 0.49 -5.85 -3.72
C VAL A 55 0.73 -6.72 -4.95
N SER A 56 0.07 -6.41 -6.06
CA SER A 56 0.29 -7.06 -7.34
C SER A 56 0.35 -6.06 -8.48
N ASP A 57 1.16 -6.36 -9.50
CA ASP A 57 1.07 -5.61 -10.74
C ASP A 57 -0.32 -5.77 -11.37
N GLU A 58 -0.82 -4.70 -11.97
CA GLU A 58 -2.08 -4.73 -12.68
C GLU A 58 -2.01 -5.71 -13.85
N SER A 59 -3.13 -6.38 -14.11
CA SER A 59 -3.27 -7.31 -15.22
C SER A 59 -4.62 -7.09 -15.90
N PRO A 60 -4.72 -6.08 -16.80
CA PRO A 60 -5.92 -5.85 -17.61
C PRO A 60 -6.45 -7.10 -18.32
N PRO A 61 -5.61 -8.01 -18.88
CA PRO A 61 -6.08 -9.27 -19.46
C PRO A 61 -6.87 -10.15 -18.48
N ASN A 62 -6.56 -10.07 -17.18
CA ASN A 62 -7.20 -10.82 -16.10
C ASN A 62 -8.23 -9.99 -15.31
N ARG A 63 -8.60 -8.80 -15.82
CA ARG A 63 -9.50 -7.84 -15.14
C ARG A 63 -9.00 -7.36 -13.78
N ASN A 64 -7.68 -7.36 -13.57
CA ASN A 64 -7.04 -6.74 -12.41
C ASN A 64 -6.54 -5.35 -12.82
N PHE A 65 -7.13 -4.27 -12.30
CA PHE A 65 -6.80 -2.90 -12.74
C PHE A 65 -6.32 -2.06 -11.58
N SER A 66 -5.26 -1.27 -11.79
CA SER A 66 -4.82 -0.27 -10.83
C SER A 66 -5.79 0.91 -10.77
N PRO A 67 -5.78 1.69 -9.67
CA PRO A 67 -6.48 2.96 -9.61
C PRO A 67 -6.05 3.93 -10.72
N GLU A 68 -4.80 3.89 -11.17
CA GLU A 68 -4.29 4.71 -12.28
C GLU A 68 -4.93 4.31 -13.63
N SER A 69 -5.29 3.04 -13.82
CA SER A 69 -6.01 2.56 -15.00
C SER A 69 -7.50 2.83 -14.96
N LEU A 70 -8.11 2.81 -13.77
CA LEU A 70 -9.54 3.10 -13.59
C LEU A 70 -9.85 4.59 -13.42
N GLY A 71 -8.85 5.43 -13.16
CA GLY A 71 -9.05 6.84 -12.80
C GLY A 71 -9.62 7.04 -11.39
N GLY A 72 -9.49 6.03 -10.51
CA GLY A 72 -10.02 6.06 -9.15
C GLY A 72 -10.07 4.69 -8.48
N SER A 73 -10.52 4.66 -7.23
CA SER A 73 -10.76 3.45 -6.44
C SER A 73 -12.08 3.56 -5.69
N THR A 74 -12.78 2.45 -5.50
CA THR A 74 -14.02 2.37 -4.72
C THR A 74 -13.77 2.17 -3.22
N VAL A 75 -12.53 1.85 -2.85
CA VAL A 75 -12.14 1.57 -1.46
C VAL A 75 -11.12 2.60 -0.96
N ARG A 76 -11.15 2.83 0.35
CA ARG A 76 -10.07 3.52 1.08
C ARG A 76 -9.41 2.51 1.99
N LEU A 77 -8.09 2.60 2.09
CA LEU A 77 -7.30 1.84 3.07
C LEU A 77 -7.04 2.75 4.26
N LEU A 78 -7.32 2.23 5.45
CA LEU A 78 -7.03 2.93 6.70
C LEU A 78 -5.85 2.23 7.34
N LEU A 79 -4.69 2.89 7.34
CA LEU A 79 -3.52 2.44 8.09
C LEU A 79 -3.56 3.07 9.48
N VAL A 80 -3.81 2.24 10.50
CA VAL A 80 -3.86 2.68 11.90
C VAL A 80 -2.52 2.35 12.54
N VAL A 81 -1.79 3.40 12.95
CA VAL A 81 -0.44 3.32 13.53
C VAL A 81 -0.35 4.22 14.75
N GLU A 82 0.65 3.98 15.58
CA GLU A 82 0.88 4.76 16.80
C GLU A 82 1.28 6.21 16.52
N ASP A 83 2.09 6.44 15.47
CA ASP A 83 2.50 7.78 15.04
C ASP A 83 2.16 8.03 13.55
N PRO A 84 0.93 8.50 13.24
CA PRO A 84 0.55 8.82 11.87
C PRO A 84 1.31 10.01 11.30
N ARG A 85 1.84 10.92 12.13
CA ARG A 85 2.62 12.08 11.65
C ARG A 85 3.92 11.62 11.04
N ALA A 86 4.67 10.79 11.76
CA ALA A 86 5.94 10.25 11.28
C ALA A 86 5.78 9.42 9.99
N VAL A 87 4.69 8.65 9.88
CA VAL A 87 4.41 7.86 8.67
C VAL A 87 4.08 8.76 7.47
N VAL A 88 3.22 9.77 7.65
CA VAL A 88 2.87 10.73 6.59
C VAL A 88 4.10 11.53 6.15
N GLU A 89 4.88 12.07 7.08
CA GLU A 89 6.12 12.79 6.78
C GLU A 89 7.09 11.95 5.92
N ARG A 90 7.29 10.69 6.30
CA ARG A 90 8.17 9.78 5.55
C ARG A 90 7.60 9.45 4.17
N ALA A 91 6.31 9.17 4.07
CA ALA A 91 5.67 8.86 2.80
C ALA A 91 5.73 10.04 1.82
N VAL A 92 5.48 11.26 2.30
CA VAL A 92 5.57 12.49 1.50
C VAL A 92 7.01 12.73 1.04
N ALA A 93 8.00 12.52 1.92
CA ALA A 93 9.42 12.61 1.55
C ALA A 93 9.82 11.59 0.45
N LEU A 94 9.08 10.48 0.33
CA LEU A 94 9.26 9.44 -0.68
C LEU A 94 8.37 9.64 -1.93
N GLY A 95 7.64 10.75 -2.03
CA GLY A 95 6.86 11.12 -3.21
C GLY A 95 5.35 10.88 -3.11
N ALA A 96 4.82 10.49 -1.94
CA ALA A 96 3.37 10.50 -1.72
C ALA A 96 2.81 11.92 -1.77
N THR A 97 1.57 12.07 -2.24
CA THR A 97 0.91 13.38 -2.31
C THR A 97 0.09 13.62 -1.04
N GLU A 98 0.50 14.55 -0.20
CA GLU A 98 -0.34 14.95 0.95
C GLU A 98 -1.63 15.62 0.47
N LEU A 99 -2.76 14.99 0.78
CA LEU A 99 -4.10 15.47 0.46
C LEU A 99 -4.75 16.20 1.65
N ALA A 100 -4.39 15.81 2.87
CA ALA A 100 -4.79 16.49 4.10
C ALA A 100 -3.75 16.25 5.20
N PRO A 101 -3.33 17.29 5.95
CA PRO A 101 -2.37 17.15 7.02
C PRO A 101 -2.92 16.33 8.18
N VAL A 102 -2.01 15.76 8.98
CA VAL A 102 -2.39 15.00 10.18
C VAL A 102 -2.83 15.95 11.28
N GLU A 103 -4.14 16.00 11.52
CA GLU A 103 -4.77 16.86 12.51
C GLU A 103 -5.65 16.06 13.48
N GLU A 104 -5.89 16.61 14.67
CA GLU A 104 -6.82 16.00 15.61
C GLU A 104 -8.27 16.23 15.17
N GLN A 105 -8.99 15.15 14.88
CA GLN A 105 -10.39 15.16 14.49
C GLN A 105 -11.10 13.99 15.16
N HIS A 106 -12.26 14.25 15.78
CA HIS A 106 -13.04 13.21 16.46
C HIS A 106 -12.27 12.38 17.51
N ARG A 107 -11.25 12.97 18.15
CA ARG A 107 -10.30 12.31 19.09
C ARG A 107 -9.34 11.31 18.43
N TRP A 108 -9.13 11.44 17.13
CA TRP A 108 -8.13 10.71 16.35
C TRP A 108 -7.16 11.68 15.69
N LEU A 109 -5.91 11.27 15.48
CA LEU A 109 -5.02 11.95 14.54
C LEU A 109 -5.29 11.39 13.14
N LEU A 110 -5.84 12.21 12.24
CA LEU A 110 -6.24 11.81 10.90
C LEU A 110 -5.50 12.66 9.87
N GLY A 111 -4.88 11.99 8.89
CA GLY A 111 -4.29 12.62 7.71
C GLY A 111 -4.56 11.79 6.47
N ARG A 112 -4.19 12.31 5.30
CA ARG A 112 -4.38 11.64 4.02
C ARG A 112 -3.23 11.93 3.08
N ILE A 113 -2.65 10.86 2.55
CA ILE A 113 -1.67 10.85 1.45
C ILE A 113 -2.22 10.10 0.23
#